data_AF-A0A1I7HYN0-F1
#
_entry.id   AF-A0A1I7HYN0-F1
#
_cell.length_a   1.000
_cell.length_b   1.000
_cell.length_c   1.000
_cell.angle_alpha   90.00
_cell.angle_beta   90.00
_cell.angle_gamma   90.00
#
_symmetry.space_group_name_H-M   'P 1'
#
loop_
_entity.id
_entity.type
_entity.pdbx_description
1 polymer ?
#
loop_
_entity_poly.entity_id
_entity_poly.type
_entity_poly.pdbx_seq_one_letter_code
_entity_poly.pdbx_strand_id
1 'polypeptide(L)'
;MIRYEIVLLLLLVCFIILICLFLLQIKTTLKVRNEKERLEKEIKRINVNSAIMKDWLMLKQKGISLSDWMIKCGITKVSLYGYGILGKAFYQELKDSDVEILCIIDRNYKNINSNIPAVSPDNVPDSQAIVVSVINYYDEIEKELACKYRCPIISLEDIVYGVGYNFDE
;
A
#
# COMPACT_ATOMS: atom_id res chain seq x y z
N MET A 1 50.89 -46.38 -9.76
CA MET A 1 49.56 -46.42 -9.13
C MET A 1 49.32 -45.18 -8.27
N ILE A 2 50.11 -44.95 -7.21
CA ILE A 2 49.99 -43.81 -6.27
C ILE A 2 49.89 -42.42 -6.95
N ARG A 3 50.63 -42.17 -8.03
CA ARG A 3 50.58 -40.88 -8.75
C ARG A 3 49.21 -40.56 -9.38
N TYR A 4 48.44 -41.55 -9.82
CA TYR A 4 47.15 -41.33 -10.48
C TYR A 4 46.03 -41.00 -9.48
N GLU A 5 46.05 -41.63 -8.30
CA GLU A 5 45.09 -41.39 -7.22
C GLU A 5 45.18 -39.95 -6.70
N ILE A 6 46.41 -39.43 -6.56
CA ILE A 6 46.65 -38.04 -6.14
C ILE A 6 46.09 -37.06 -7.17
N VAL A 7 46.30 -37.32 -8.47
CA VAL A 7 45.76 -36.46 -9.54
C VAL A 7 44.23 -36.46 -9.53
N LEU A 8 43.61 -37.62 -9.36
CA LEU A 8 42.15 -37.74 -9.29
C LEU A 8 41.57 -36.96 -8.09
N LEU A 9 42.22 -37.05 -6.93
CA LEU A 9 41.79 -36.32 -5.72
C LEU A 9 41.86 -34.80 -5.94
N LEU A 10 42.94 -34.30 -6.55
CA LEU A 10 43.07 -32.87 -6.87
C LEU A 10 41.97 -32.40 -7.82
N LEU A 11 41.63 -33.18 -8.84
CA LEU A 11 40.54 -32.87 -9.77
C LEU A 11 39.18 -32.82 -9.06
N LEU A 12 38.90 -33.76 -8.15
CA LEU A 12 37.67 -33.77 -7.35
C LEU A 12 37.58 -32.54 -6.45
N VAL A 13 38.68 -32.16 -5.78
CA VAL A 13 38.73 -30.96 -4.95
C VAL A 13 38.50 -29.70 -5.78
N CYS A 14 39.15 -29.59 -6.94
CA CYS A 14 38.91 -28.48 -7.87
C CYS A 14 37.45 -28.41 -8.32
N PHE A 15 36.84 -29.55 -8.64
CA PHE A 15 35.43 -29.60 -9.05
C PHE A 15 34.47 -29.14 -7.94
N ILE A 16 34.72 -29.55 -6.70
CA ILE A 16 33.94 -29.10 -5.53
C ILE A 16 34.07 -27.58 -5.35
N ILE A 17 35.28 -27.03 -5.49
CA ILE A 17 35.50 -25.57 -5.40
C ILE A 17 34.70 -24.83 -6.48
N LEU A 18 34.72 -25.33 -7.72
CA LEU A 18 33.96 -24.72 -8.83
C LEU A 18 32.44 -24.75 -8.56
N ILE A 19 31.90 -25.85 -8.03
CA ILE A 19 30.49 -25.94 -7.62
C ILE A 19 30.19 -24.91 -6.52
N CYS A 20 31.04 -24.82 -5.50
CA CYS A 20 30.85 -23.85 -4.42
C CYS A 20 30.83 -22.40 -4.94
N LEU A 21 31.73 -22.04 -5.85
CA LEU A 21 31.76 -20.72 -6.48
C LEU A 21 30.49 -20.45 -7.30
N PHE A 22 30.02 -21.45 -8.05
CA PHE A 22 28.78 -21.36 -8.82
C PHE A 22 27.54 -21.18 -7.93
N LEU A 23 27.44 -21.95 -6.84
CA LEU A 23 26.35 -21.81 -5.87
C LEU A 23 26.36 -20.44 -5.17
N LEU A 24 27.54 -19.91 -4.86
CA LEU A 24 27.70 -18.56 -4.32
C LEU A 24 27.17 -17.51 -5.31
N GLN A 25 27.53 -17.62 -6.59
CA GLN A 25 27.03 -16.73 -7.66
C GLN A 25 25.50 -16.81 -7.81
N ILE A 26 24.91 -18.01 -7.79
CA ILE A 26 23.45 -18.16 -7.84
C ILE A 26 22.82 -17.44 -6.66
N LYS A 27 23.33 -17.66 -5.45
CA LYS A 27 22.78 -17.05 -4.24
C LYS A 27 22.86 -15.51 -4.28
N THR A 28 23.96 -14.95 -4.78
CA THR A 28 24.10 -13.49 -4.94
C THR A 28 23.14 -12.95 -5.99
N THR A 29 23.01 -13.59 -7.15
CA THR A 29 22.08 -13.16 -8.20
C THR A 29 20.62 -13.22 -7.74
N LEU A 30 20.23 -14.27 -7.01
CA LEU A 30 18.88 -14.37 -6.44
C LEU A 30 18.61 -13.27 -5.41
N LYS A 31 19.60 -12.95 -4.56
CA LYS A 31 19.47 -11.85 -3.59
C LYS A 31 19.27 -10.51 -4.30
N VAL A 32 20.13 -10.20 -5.29
CA VAL A 32 20.04 -8.96 -6.08
C VAL A 32 18.71 -8.87 -6.83
N ARG A 33 18.23 -9.99 -7.41
CA ARG A 33 16.93 -10.04 -8.08
C ARG A 33 15.79 -9.73 -7.11
N ASN A 34 15.76 -10.36 -5.93
CA ASN A 34 14.73 -10.12 -4.93
C ASN A 34 14.75 -8.68 -4.41
N GLU A 35 15.93 -8.08 -4.21
CA GLU A 35 16.07 -6.68 -3.85
C GLU A 35 15.59 -5.74 -4.96
N LYS A 36 15.93 -6.03 -6.23
CA LYS A 36 15.44 -5.28 -7.38
C LYS A 36 13.92 -5.32 -7.48
N GLU A 37 13.30 -6.49 -7.37
CA GLU A 37 11.84 -6.65 -7.38
C GLU A 37 11.17 -5.88 -6.23
N ARG A 38 11.79 -5.83 -5.05
CA ARG A 38 11.30 -5.01 -3.92
C ARG A 38 11.39 -3.52 -4.21
N LEU A 39 12.52 -3.05 -4.73
CA LEU A 39 12.72 -1.65 -5.11
C LEU A 39 11.76 -1.21 -6.22
N GLU A 40 11.51 -2.05 -7.22
CA GLU A 40 10.54 -1.76 -8.29
C GLU A 40 9.12 -1.61 -7.73
N LYS A 41 8.71 -2.48 -6.80
CA LYS A 41 7.41 -2.36 -6.11
C LYS A 41 7.31 -1.07 -5.29
N GLU A 42 8.39 -0.70 -4.60
CA GLU A 42 8.45 0.52 -3.80
C GLU A 42 8.40 1.79 -4.67
N ILE A 43 9.17 1.83 -5.76
CA ILE A 43 9.13 2.91 -6.76
C ILE A 43 7.73 3.04 -7.33
N LYS A 44 7.10 1.92 -7.72
CA LYS A 44 5.71 1.93 -8.23
C LYS A 44 4.75 2.53 -7.20
N ARG A 45 4.85 2.13 -5.93
CA ARG A 45 4.04 2.67 -4.83
C ARG A 45 4.24 4.18 -4.65
N ILE A 46 5.48 4.64 -4.65
CA ILE A 46 5.81 6.05 -4.51
C ILE A 46 5.22 6.84 -5.69
N ASN A 47 5.39 6.36 -6.92
CA ASN A 47 4.90 7.04 -8.12
C ASN A 47 3.37 7.20 -8.10
N VAL A 48 2.63 6.13 -7.77
CA VAL A 48 1.15 6.19 -7.67
C VAL A 48 0.73 7.17 -6.57
N ASN A 49 1.32 7.07 -5.38
CA ASN A 49 1.00 7.97 -4.28
C ASN A 49 1.32 9.44 -4.61
N SER A 50 2.44 9.69 -5.28
CA SER A 50 2.85 11.04 -5.69
C SER A 50 1.94 11.61 -6.77
N ALA A 51 1.44 10.79 -7.70
CA ALA A 51 0.47 11.22 -8.71
C ALA A 51 -0.83 11.68 -8.05
N ILE A 52 -1.41 10.86 -7.18
CA ILE A 52 -2.64 11.18 -6.44
C ILE A 52 -2.45 12.42 -5.58
N MET A 53 -1.33 12.51 -4.85
CA MET A 53 -1.03 13.69 -4.02
C MET A 53 -0.90 14.96 -4.88
N LYS A 54 -0.27 14.88 -6.06
CA LYS A 54 -0.16 16.01 -6.99
C LYS A 54 -1.53 16.46 -7.47
N ASP A 55 -2.38 15.53 -7.89
CA ASP A 55 -3.71 15.84 -8.42
C ASP A 55 -4.64 16.38 -7.34
N TRP A 56 -4.59 15.80 -6.14
CA TRP A 56 -5.29 16.31 -4.98
C TRP A 56 -4.79 17.71 -4.56
N LEU A 57 -3.47 17.97 -4.57
CA LEU A 57 -2.95 19.31 -4.31
C LEU A 57 -3.49 20.34 -5.30
N MET A 58 -3.59 19.98 -6.59
CA MET A 58 -4.18 20.86 -7.61
C MET A 58 -5.66 21.16 -7.32
N LEU A 59 -6.44 20.15 -6.92
CA LEU A 59 -7.84 20.36 -6.49
C LEU A 59 -7.91 21.32 -5.31
N LYS A 60 -7.08 21.11 -4.29
CA LYS A 60 -7.04 21.97 -3.10
C LYS A 60 -6.67 23.42 -3.47
N GLN A 61 -5.71 23.61 -4.36
CA GLN A 61 -5.32 24.94 -4.87
C GLN A 61 -6.43 25.64 -5.66
N LYS A 62 -7.34 24.88 -6.28
CA LYS A 62 -8.56 25.40 -6.92
C LYS A 62 -9.68 25.69 -5.92
N GLY A 63 -9.45 25.51 -4.62
CA GLY A 63 -10.46 25.68 -3.57
C GLY A 63 -11.45 24.52 -3.49
N ILE A 64 -11.14 23.38 -4.12
CA ILE A 64 -12.00 22.20 -4.12
C ILE A 64 -11.64 21.33 -2.91
N SER A 65 -12.63 21.09 -2.05
CA SER A 65 -12.47 20.22 -0.87
C SER A 65 -12.98 18.80 -1.15
N LEU A 66 -12.22 17.79 -0.71
CA LEU A 66 -12.71 16.41 -0.73
C LEU A 66 -13.92 16.24 0.20
N SER A 67 -13.94 16.93 1.34
CA SER A 67 -15.04 16.88 2.30
C SER A 67 -16.37 17.31 1.67
N ASP A 68 -16.36 18.39 0.91
CA ASP A 68 -17.57 18.96 0.30
C ASP A 68 -18.18 18.01 -0.73
N TRP A 69 -17.33 17.34 -1.49
CA TRP A 69 -17.75 16.31 -2.44
C TRP A 69 -18.34 15.09 -1.70
N MET A 70 -17.67 14.61 -0.65
CA MET A 70 -18.19 13.48 0.15
C MET A 70 -19.55 13.80 0.76
N ILE A 71 -19.73 15.01 1.28
CA ILE A 71 -21.01 15.49 1.82
C ILE A 71 -22.09 15.52 0.73
N LYS A 72 -21.78 16.00 -0.47
CA LYS A 72 -22.70 15.97 -1.63
C LYS A 72 -23.09 14.55 -2.02
N CYS A 73 -22.20 13.57 -1.85
CA CYS A 73 -22.48 12.15 -2.03
C CYS A 73 -23.23 11.51 -0.85
N GLY A 74 -23.57 12.27 0.20
CA GLY A 74 -24.26 11.77 1.39
C GLY A 74 -23.34 11.01 2.37
N ILE A 75 -22.02 11.19 2.24
CA ILE A 75 -21.00 10.52 3.04
C ILE A 75 -20.44 11.50 4.07
N THR A 76 -20.79 11.31 5.34
CA THR A 76 -20.33 12.09 6.50
C THR A 76 -19.68 11.25 7.59
N LYS A 77 -19.77 9.92 7.52
CA LYS A 77 -19.12 8.99 8.45
C LYS A 77 -18.41 7.87 7.71
N VAL A 78 -17.08 7.84 7.83
CA VAL A 78 -16.23 6.87 7.13
C VAL A 78 -15.26 6.16 8.06
N SER A 79 -14.83 4.97 7.66
CA SER A 79 -13.67 4.29 8.24
C SER A 79 -12.52 4.33 7.24
N LEU A 80 -11.30 4.56 7.70
CA LEU A 80 -10.13 4.75 6.84
C LEU A 80 -9.20 3.54 6.89
N TYR A 81 -9.07 2.79 5.80
CA TYR A 81 -8.12 1.69 5.68
C TYR A 81 -6.73 2.18 5.26
N GLY A 82 -5.74 1.87 6.10
CA GLY A 82 -4.34 2.26 5.95
C GLY A 82 -4.05 3.67 6.44
N TYR A 83 -3.09 3.80 7.34
CA TYR A 83 -2.67 5.09 7.93
C TYR A 83 -1.23 5.46 7.57
N GLY A 84 -0.90 5.27 6.29
CA GLY A 84 0.36 5.71 5.69
C GLY A 84 0.34 7.20 5.34
N ILE A 85 1.17 7.62 4.37
CA ILE A 85 1.28 9.02 3.93
C ILE A 85 -0.09 9.56 3.45
N LEU A 86 -0.74 8.85 2.52
CA LEU A 86 -2.04 9.27 1.97
C LEU A 86 -3.15 9.25 3.03
N GLY A 87 -3.25 8.17 3.81
CA GLY A 87 -4.24 8.08 4.88
C GLY A 87 -4.08 9.18 5.94
N LYS A 88 -2.84 9.51 6.33
CA LYS A 88 -2.59 10.63 7.26
C LYS A 88 -2.98 11.97 6.64
N ALA A 89 -2.64 12.22 5.37
CA ALA A 89 -3.05 13.45 4.67
C ALA A 89 -4.58 13.56 4.61
N PHE A 90 -5.28 12.45 4.34
CA PHE A 90 -6.74 12.39 4.26
C PHE A 90 -7.38 12.66 5.61
N TYR A 91 -6.82 12.07 6.67
CA TYR A 91 -7.23 12.40 8.02
C TYR A 91 -7.06 13.89 8.33
N GLN A 92 -5.93 14.50 7.97
CA GLN A 92 -5.71 15.94 8.23
C GLN A 92 -6.66 16.83 7.43
N GLU A 93 -6.95 16.50 6.17
CA GLU A 93 -7.92 17.23 5.34
C GLU A 93 -9.33 17.22 5.94
N LEU A 94 -9.76 16.07 6.48
CA LEU A 94 -11.12 15.92 7.00
C LEU A 94 -11.29 16.31 8.47
N LYS A 95 -10.19 16.42 9.23
CA LYS A 95 -10.22 16.64 10.69
C LYS A 95 -11.07 17.84 11.13
N ASP A 96 -11.05 18.91 10.33
CA ASP A 96 -11.76 20.16 10.62
C ASP A 96 -13.00 20.33 9.71
N SER A 97 -13.53 19.22 9.17
CA SER A 97 -14.72 19.17 8.30
C SER A 97 -15.90 18.44 8.96
N ASP A 98 -17.06 18.47 8.32
CA ASP A 98 -18.26 17.72 8.76
C ASP A 98 -18.20 16.21 8.44
N VAL A 99 -17.10 15.73 7.84
CA VAL A 99 -16.88 14.30 7.57
C VAL A 99 -16.05 13.68 8.69
N GLU A 100 -16.66 12.80 9.46
CA GLU A 100 -16.05 12.10 10.59
C GLU A 100 -15.34 10.81 10.14
N ILE A 101 -14.07 10.65 10.52
CA ILE A 101 -13.36 9.38 10.41
C ILE A 101 -13.50 8.62 11.73
N LEU A 102 -14.35 7.59 11.74
CA LEU A 102 -14.71 6.82 12.94
C LEU A 102 -13.53 6.00 13.48
N CYS A 103 -12.74 5.43 12.57
CA CYS A 103 -11.57 4.64 12.93
C CYS A 103 -10.58 4.53 11.78
N ILE A 104 -9.37 4.14 12.12
CA ILE A 104 -8.35 3.65 11.21
C ILE A 104 -8.40 2.12 11.19
N ILE A 105 -8.43 1.53 10.01
CA ILE A 105 -8.38 0.09 9.81
C ILE A 105 -6.97 -0.26 9.33
N ASP A 106 -6.29 -1.18 10.01
CA ASP A 106 -4.99 -1.69 9.57
C ASP A 106 -4.74 -3.10 10.10
N ARG A 107 -4.06 -3.94 9.32
CA ARG A 107 -3.62 -5.26 9.80
C ARG A 107 -2.67 -5.15 11.00
N ASN A 108 -1.95 -4.02 11.11
CA ASN A 108 -1.03 -3.70 12.20
C ASN A 108 -1.58 -2.64 13.18
N TYR A 109 -2.90 -2.61 13.39
CA TYR A 109 -3.59 -1.58 14.20
C TYR A 109 -2.99 -1.31 15.57
N LYS A 110 -2.44 -2.32 16.25
CA LYS A 110 -1.79 -2.19 17.57
C LYS A 110 -0.57 -1.26 17.57
N ASN A 111 0.05 -1.04 16.41
CA ASN A 111 1.23 -0.21 16.25
C ASN A 111 0.92 1.17 15.64
N ILE A 112 -0.36 1.49 15.44
CA ILE A 112 -0.75 2.82 14.96
C ILE A 112 -0.82 3.78 16.13
N ASN A 113 -0.10 4.90 15.99
CA ASN A 113 -0.24 6.05 16.87
C ASN A 113 -1.10 7.12 16.19
N SER A 114 -2.34 7.28 16.66
CA SER A 114 -3.35 8.18 16.10
C SER A 114 -4.26 8.74 17.20
N ASN A 115 -4.87 9.89 16.93
CA ASN A 115 -5.84 10.52 17.84
C ASN A 115 -7.23 9.87 17.76
N ILE A 116 -7.47 9.01 16.76
CA ILE A 116 -8.69 8.23 16.58
C ILE A 116 -8.41 6.74 16.74
N PRO A 117 -9.41 5.90 17.06
CA PRO A 117 -9.22 4.47 17.27
C PRO A 117 -8.62 3.77 16.05
N ALA A 118 -7.67 2.86 16.28
CA ALA A 118 -7.18 1.93 15.28
C ALA A 118 -7.73 0.52 15.55
N VAL A 119 -8.29 -0.13 14.53
CA VAL A 119 -8.96 -1.43 14.63
C VAL A 119 -8.47 -2.39 13.56
N SER A 120 -8.66 -3.69 13.80
CA SER A 120 -8.42 -4.71 12.78
C SER A 120 -9.50 -4.68 11.69
N PRO A 121 -9.23 -5.25 10.50
CA PRO A 121 -10.21 -5.40 9.42
C PRO A 121 -11.46 -6.25 9.75
N ASP A 122 -11.54 -6.82 10.95
CA ASP A 122 -12.69 -7.63 11.41
C ASP A 122 -13.61 -6.86 12.37
N ASN A 123 -13.15 -5.71 12.89
CA ASN A 123 -13.85 -4.95 13.94
C ASN A 123 -14.14 -3.51 13.49
N VAL A 124 -14.45 -3.33 12.20
CA VAL A 124 -14.81 -2.03 11.65
C VAL A 124 -16.22 -1.64 12.14
N PRO A 125 -16.41 -0.43 12.71
CA PRO A 125 -17.72 0.06 13.11
C PRO A 125 -18.60 0.37 11.89
N ASP A 126 -19.92 0.45 12.11
CA ASP A 126 -20.88 0.82 11.07
C ASP A 126 -20.59 2.24 10.53
N SER A 127 -20.08 2.28 9.30
CA SER A 127 -19.76 3.49 8.54
C SER A 127 -20.55 3.51 7.24
N GLN A 128 -20.72 4.69 6.65
CA GLN A 128 -21.38 4.84 5.36
C GLN A 128 -20.47 4.39 4.21
N ALA A 129 -19.16 4.45 4.40
CA ALA A 129 -18.16 3.94 3.46
C ALA A 129 -16.86 3.60 4.18
N ILE A 130 -16.13 2.62 3.64
CA ILE A 130 -14.73 2.40 4.00
C ILE A 130 -13.86 3.00 2.90
N VAL A 131 -13.03 3.99 3.25
CA VAL A 131 -12.08 4.61 2.32
C VAL A 131 -10.74 3.91 2.40
N VAL A 132 -10.25 3.37 1.29
CA VAL A 132 -8.97 2.65 1.22
C VAL A 132 -7.88 3.57 0.68
N SER A 133 -6.89 3.90 1.52
CA SER A 133 -5.75 4.75 1.12
C SER A 133 -4.55 3.96 0.58
N VAL A 134 -4.63 2.63 0.57
CA VAL A 134 -3.58 1.72 0.10
C VAL A 134 -3.84 1.30 -1.35
N ILE A 135 -3.54 2.19 -2.29
CA ILE A 135 -3.94 2.08 -3.71
C ILE A 135 -3.43 0.80 -4.39
N ASN A 136 -2.16 0.46 -4.23
CA ASN A 136 -1.55 -0.71 -4.87
C ASN A 136 -2.17 -2.06 -4.47
N TYR A 137 -2.94 -2.12 -3.39
CA TYR A 137 -3.57 -3.33 -2.89
C TYR A 137 -5.09 -3.18 -2.79
N TYR A 138 -5.66 -2.16 -3.46
CA TYR A 138 -7.09 -1.86 -3.38
C TYR A 138 -7.95 -3.08 -3.71
N ASP A 139 -7.75 -3.72 -4.87
CA ASP A 139 -8.56 -4.88 -5.28
C ASP A 139 -8.55 -6.04 -4.27
N GLU A 140 -7.44 -6.27 -3.57
CA GLU A 140 -7.34 -7.32 -2.54
C GLU A 140 -8.13 -6.90 -1.30
N ILE A 141 -7.93 -5.66 -0.85
CA ILE A 141 -8.56 -5.09 0.35
C ILE A 141 -10.07 -4.96 0.13
N GLU A 142 -10.50 -4.50 -1.04
CA GLU A 142 -11.90 -4.37 -1.43
C GLU A 142 -12.59 -5.73 -1.35
N LYS A 143 -12.02 -6.77 -1.98
CA LYS A 143 -12.56 -8.13 -1.91
C LYS A 143 -12.62 -8.64 -0.48
N GLU A 144 -11.57 -8.43 0.32
CA GLU A 144 -11.54 -8.84 1.73
C GLU A 144 -12.67 -8.17 2.54
N LEU A 145 -12.84 -6.87 2.38
CA LEU A 145 -13.80 -6.08 3.16
C LEU A 145 -15.24 -6.25 2.66
N ALA A 146 -15.46 -6.36 1.36
CA ALA A 146 -16.79 -6.57 0.77
C ALA A 146 -17.40 -7.93 1.18
N CYS A 147 -16.57 -8.92 1.53
CA CYS A 147 -17.05 -10.17 2.12
C CYS A 147 -17.56 -10.01 3.57
N LYS A 148 -17.16 -8.93 4.27
CA LYS A 148 -17.44 -8.73 5.70
C LYS A 148 -18.44 -7.59 5.96
N TYR A 149 -18.42 -6.56 5.13
CA TYR A 149 -19.18 -5.32 5.31
C TYR A 149 -20.05 -5.01 4.09
N ARG A 150 -21.21 -4.40 4.34
CA ARG A 150 -22.18 -4.03 3.29
C ARG A 150 -22.01 -2.61 2.77
N CYS A 151 -21.30 -1.75 3.50
CA CYS A 151 -21.04 -0.39 3.05
C CYS A 151 -20.07 -0.39 1.85
N PRO A 152 -20.16 0.61 0.96
CA PRO A 152 -19.24 0.75 -0.16
C PRO A 152 -17.78 0.86 0.30
N ILE A 153 -16.90 0.19 -0.44
CA ILE A 153 -15.45 0.25 -0.26
C ILE A 153 -14.89 1.13 -1.38
N ILE A 154 -14.42 2.33 -1.05
CA ILE A 154 -14.06 3.36 -2.02
C ILE A 154 -12.55 3.59 -1.95
N SER A 155 -11.85 3.59 -3.09
CA SER A 155 -10.43 3.96 -3.07
C SER A 155 -10.28 5.48 -2.87
N LEU A 156 -9.22 5.91 -2.19
CA LEU A 156 -8.91 7.34 -2.10
C LEU A 156 -8.60 7.94 -3.48
N GLU A 157 -8.07 7.14 -4.40
CA GLU A 157 -7.85 7.52 -5.79
C GLU A 157 -9.17 7.91 -6.47
N ASP A 158 -10.23 7.11 -6.30
CA ASP A 158 -11.56 7.41 -6.84
C ASP A 158 -12.18 8.66 -6.24
N ILE A 159 -11.95 8.94 -4.94
CA ILE A 159 -12.42 10.19 -4.33
C ILE A 159 -11.71 11.38 -4.99
N VAL A 160 -10.39 11.31 -5.16
CA VAL A 160 -9.61 12.39 -5.78
C VAL A 160 -10.01 12.60 -7.25
N TYR A 161 -10.14 11.53 -8.04
CA TYR A 161 -10.47 11.64 -9.47
C TYR A 161 -11.97 11.84 -9.75
N GLY A 162 -12.84 11.28 -8.92
CA GLY A 162 -14.29 11.51 -8.97
C GLY A 162 -14.66 12.96 -8.66
N VAL A 163 -13.86 13.64 -7.84
CA VAL A 163 -13.95 15.09 -7.68
C VAL A 163 -13.57 15.78 -9.00
N GLY A 164 -12.43 15.46 -9.60
CA GLY A 164 -11.95 16.11 -10.82
C GLY A 164 -12.93 16.06 -11.99
N TYR A 165 -13.59 14.92 -12.22
CA TYR A 165 -14.55 14.76 -13.33
C TYR A 165 -15.80 15.65 -13.19
N ASN A 166 -16.25 15.92 -11.96
CA ASN A 166 -17.42 16.75 -11.69
C ASN A 166 -17.16 18.27 -11.76
N PHE A 167 -15.92 18.71 -12.01
CA PHE A 167 -15.55 20.12 -12.16
C PHE A 167 -15.26 20.54 -13.61
N ASP A 168 -15.09 19.58 -14.52
CA ASP A 168 -14.91 19.84 -15.96
C ASP A 168 -16.24 19.78 -16.75
N GLU A 169 -17.38 19.52 -16.08
CA GLU A 169 -18.76 19.71 -16.57
C GLU A 169 -19.38 21.00 -16.03
#